data_AF-A0A930XFC7-F1
#
_entry.id   AF-A0A930XFC7-F1
#
_cell.length_a   1.000
_cell.length_b   1.000
_cell.length_c   1.000
_cell.angle_alpha   90.00
_cell.angle_beta   90.00
_cell.angle_gamma   90.00
#
_symmetry.space_group_name_H-M   'P 1'
#
loop_
_entity.id
_entity.type
_entity.pdbx_description
1 polymer ?
#
loop_
_entity_poly.entity_id
_entity_poly.type
_entity_poly.pdbx_seq_one_letter_code
_entity_poly.pdbx_strand_id
1 'polypeptide(L)'
;MSWTYRVVRDNQGPPKLPEMTDIWRQTLDWQPTPQQQSLFQRLYELILAGNRQLNLTRITEPEEFWEKHLWDCLRGIKQFLGTSKKLVVIDIGTGAGFPGIPTAITVANCTVDLLDSTQKKITFIEKTLTELNVNNIRTITGRAEEIGQMRLHREKYDVALIRAVAAVTVCAEYALPLLKQNGLAVIYRGTWAPEENLALGNAVEELGGVIEDIEEFTTPLTNSIRHCIYLRKVSHTPVKYPRAVGVPTQRPL
;
A
#
# COMPACT_ATOMS: atom_id res chain seq x y z
N MET A 1 -1.11 40.15 34.69
CA MET A 1 -0.98 40.20 33.22
C MET A 1 -1.32 38.83 32.67
N SER A 2 -2.54 38.66 32.17
CA SER A 2 -3.08 37.41 31.64
C SER A 2 -2.91 37.40 30.12
N TRP A 3 -2.00 36.57 29.61
CA TRP A 3 -1.84 36.34 28.17
C TRP A 3 -2.76 35.20 27.74
N THR A 4 -3.99 35.52 27.35
CA THR A 4 -4.85 34.60 26.60
C THR A 4 -4.40 34.58 25.15
N TYR A 5 -3.75 33.49 24.74
CA TYR A 5 -3.51 33.16 23.34
C TYR A 5 -4.87 32.99 22.64
N ARG A 6 -5.29 34.00 21.85
CA ARG A 6 -6.33 33.84 20.84
C ARG A 6 -5.75 33.00 19.71
N VAL A 7 -6.18 31.75 19.62
CA VAL A 7 -6.06 30.98 18.37
C VAL A 7 -6.95 31.68 17.35
N VAL A 8 -6.33 32.40 16.41
CA VAL A 8 -6.98 32.85 15.19
C VAL A 8 -7.38 31.57 14.44
N ARG A 9 -8.67 31.22 14.48
CA ARG A 9 -9.21 30.21 13.58
C ARG A 9 -9.22 30.84 12.19
N ASP A 10 -8.25 30.47 11.37
CA ASP A 10 -8.31 30.77 9.95
C ASP A 10 -9.62 30.16 9.40
N ASN A 11 -10.42 30.99 8.73
CA ASN A 11 -11.83 30.70 8.42
C ASN A 11 -11.98 29.89 7.11
N GLN A 12 -10.93 29.18 6.72
CA GLN A 12 -10.96 28.26 5.59
C GLN A 12 -11.29 26.88 6.13
N GLY A 13 -12.29 26.23 5.53
CA GLY A 13 -12.63 24.84 5.86
C GLY A 13 -11.42 23.90 5.70
N PRO A 14 -11.55 22.62 6.08
CA PRO A 14 -10.47 21.66 5.86
C PRO A 14 -10.05 21.68 4.39
N PRO A 15 -8.75 21.55 4.09
CA PRO A 15 -8.26 21.57 2.73
C PRO A 15 -8.96 20.48 1.89
N LYS A 16 -9.33 20.82 0.66
CA LYS A 16 -10.12 19.95 -0.22
C LYS A 16 -9.19 19.22 -1.20
N LEU A 17 -9.32 17.91 -1.31
CA LEU A 17 -8.69 17.13 -2.36
C LEU A 17 -9.24 17.52 -3.73
N PRO A 18 -8.38 17.65 -4.75
CA PRO A 18 -8.85 17.84 -6.11
C PRO A 18 -9.53 16.55 -6.62
N GLU A 19 -10.55 16.72 -7.47
CA GLU A 19 -11.28 15.57 -8.06
C GLU A 19 -10.47 14.88 -9.15
N MET A 20 -9.76 15.65 -9.98
CA MET A 20 -8.85 15.17 -11.04
C MET A 20 -9.46 14.12 -11.97
N THR A 21 -10.76 14.21 -12.24
CA THR A 21 -11.55 13.21 -12.98
C THR A 21 -10.96 12.86 -14.35
N ASP A 22 -10.48 13.86 -15.11
CA ASP A 22 -9.86 13.61 -16.42
C ASP A 22 -8.52 12.89 -16.31
N ILE A 23 -7.71 13.23 -15.31
CA ILE A 23 -6.41 12.58 -15.08
C ILE A 23 -6.63 11.11 -14.70
N TRP A 24 -7.58 10.81 -13.81
CA TRP A 24 -7.94 9.43 -13.46
C TRP A 24 -8.27 8.61 -14.72
N ARG A 25 -9.19 9.11 -15.55
CA ARG A 25 -9.63 8.41 -16.77
C ARG A 25 -8.48 8.20 -17.75
N GLN A 26 -7.69 9.24 -18.01
CA GLN A 26 -6.60 9.18 -18.99
C GLN A 26 -5.45 8.26 -18.55
N THR A 27 -5.19 8.17 -17.24
CA THR A 27 -4.01 7.46 -16.72
C THR A 27 -4.31 6.05 -16.22
N LEU A 28 -5.52 5.80 -15.69
CA LEU A 28 -5.91 4.52 -15.10
C LEU A 28 -7.10 3.84 -15.80
N ASP A 29 -7.69 4.45 -16.83
CA ASP A 29 -8.94 3.99 -17.46
C ASP A 29 -10.07 3.76 -16.44
N TRP A 30 -10.06 4.56 -15.37
CA TRP A 30 -10.96 4.43 -14.24
C TRP A 30 -11.13 5.79 -13.57
N GLN A 31 -12.21 5.98 -12.82
CA GLN A 31 -12.41 7.17 -11.98
C GLN A 31 -13.19 6.81 -10.71
N PRO A 32 -12.99 7.53 -9.60
CA PRO A 32 -13.78 7.32 -8.39
C PRO A 32 -15.25 7.71 -8.63
N THR A 33 -16.16 6.94 -8.03
CA THR A 33 -17.55 7.35 -7.84
C THR A 33 -17.64 8.53 -6.86
N PRO A 34 -18.75 9.30 -6.83
CA PRO A 34 -18.92 10.38 -5.85
C PRO A 34 -18.77 9.93 -4.38
N GLN A 35 -19.18 8.69 -4.08
CA GLN A 35 -19.01 8.10 -2.77
C GLN A 35 -17.52 7.81 -2.46
N GLN A 36 -16.79 7.23 -3.42
CA GLN A 36 -15.34 6.99 -3.27
C GLN A 36 -14.55 8.30 -3.13
N GLN A 37 -14.91 9.33 -3.88
CA GLN A 37 -14.29 10.66 -3.77
C GLN A 37 -14.50 11.25 -2.37
N SER A 38 -15.70 11.08 -1.81
CA SER A 38 -16.03 11.53 -0.45
C SER A 38 -15.25 10.76 0.62
N LEU A 39 -15.05 9.44 0.43
CA LEU A 39 -14.19 8.62 1.29
C LEU A 39 -12.72 9.03 1.21
N PHE A 40 -12.22 9.37 0.02
CA PHE A 40 -10.86 9.90 -0.14
C PHE A 40 -10.66 11.24 0.57
N GLN A 41 -11.62 12.16 0.43
CA GLN A 41 -11.61 13.43 1.17
C GLN A 41 -11.56 13.18 2.68
N ARG A 42 -12.43 12.29 3.18
CA ARG A 42 -12.48 11.97 4.60
C ARG A 42 -11.19 11.30 5.09
N LEU A 43 -10.61 10.40 4.29
CA LEU A 43 -9.33 9.77 4.59
C LEU A 43 -8.24 10.83 4.72
N TYR A 44 -8.15 11.77 3.77
CA TYR A 44 -7.18 12.86 3.81
C TYR A 44 -7.29 13.70 5.09
N GLU A 45 -8.49 14.11 5.47
CA GLU A 45 -8.74 14.86 6.72
C GLU A 45 -8.27 14.08 7.96
N LEU A 46 -8.58 12.79 8.02
CA LEU A 46 -8.19 11.91 9.14
C LEU A 46 -6.68 11.72 9.21
N ILE A 47 -6.01 11.54 8.06
CA ILE A 47 -4.54 11.46 8.00
C ILE A 47 -3.92 12.77 8.47
N LEU A 48 -4.39 13.94 8.01
CA LEU A 48 -3.88 15.23 8.46
C LEU A 48 -4.05 15.44 9.96
N ALA A 49 -5.22 15.08 10.50
CA ALA A 49 -5.50 15.18 11.93
C ALA A 49 -4.57 14.26 12.75
N GLY A 50 -4.41 13.01 12.34
CA GLY A 50 -3.54 12.03 12.99
C GLY A 50 -2.06 12.36 12.87
N ASN A 51 -1.65 12.96 11.75
CA ASN A 51 -0.26 13.29 11.47
C ASN A 51 0.35 14.24 12.52
N ARG A 52 -0.46 15.15 13.07
CA ARG A 52 -0.07 16.09 14.13
C ARG A 52 0.45 15.41 15.40
N GLN A 53 0.08 14.15 15.64
CA GLN A 53 0.45 13.40 16.84
C GLN A 53 1.42 12.25 16.55
N LEU A 54 1.40 11.70 15.34
CA LEU A 54 2.05 10.42 15.03
C LEU A 54 3.13 10.50 13.95
N ASN A 55 3.33 11.67 13.30
CA ASN A 55 4.28 11.83 12.18
C ASN A 55 4.09 10.75 11.09
N LEU A 56 2.83 10.55 10.69
CA LEU A 56 2.40 9.54 9.71
C LEU A 56 2.94 9.80 8.29
N THR A 57 3.01 11.06 7.88
CA THR A 57 3.48 11.48 6.55
C THR A 57 4.03 12.91 6.58
N ARG A 58 4.93 13.23 5.65
CA ARG A 58 5.35 14.61 5.41
C ARG A 58 4.46 15.34 4.40
N ILE A 59 3.55 14.60 3.77
CA ILE A 59 2.69 15.10 2.69
C ILE A 59 1.40 15.62 3.28
N THR A 60 1.24 16.95 3.32
CA THR A 60 0.04 17.61 3.83
C THR A 60 -0.74 18.33 2.75
N GLU A 61 -0.11 18.71 1.63
CA GLU A 61 -0.78 19.45 0.56
C GLU A 61 -1.75 18.56 -0.24
N PRO A 62 -2.95 19.05 -0.60
CA PRO A 62 -3.99 18.25 -1.24
C PRO A 62 -3.56 17.57 -2.54
N GLU A 63 -2.91 18.31 -3.44
CA GLU A 63 -2.47 17.80 -4.74
C GLU A 63 -1.38 16.74 -4.59
N GLU A 64 -0.44 16.98 -3.67
CA GLU A 64 0.60 16.00 -3.36
C GLU A 64 0.03 14.74 -2.72
N PHE A 65 -0.96 14.89 -1.81
CA PHE A 65 -1.63 13.74 -1.20
C PHE A 65 -2.38 12.94 -2.26
N TRP A 66 -3.13 13.62 -3.13
CA TRP A 66 -3.83 12.99 -4.23
C TRP A 66 -2.86 12.19 -5.11
N GLU A 67 -1.74 12.79 -5.54
CA GLU A 67 -0.79 12.12 -6.43
C GLU A 67 -0.05 10.97 -5.72
N LYS A 68 0.55 11.24 -4.56
CA LYS A 68 1.50 10.34 -3.90
C LYS A 68 0.85 9.33 -2.95
N HIS A 69 -0.40 9.52 -2.55
CA HIS A 69 -1.09 8.62 -1.61
C HIS A 69 -2.39 8.03 -2.16
N LEU A 70 -2.98 8.59 -3.21
CA LEU A 70 -4.12 7.99 -3.89
C LEU A 70 -3.73 7.45 -5.26
N TRP A 71 -3.33 8.34 -6.18
CA TRP A 71 -3.03 7.96 -7.56
C TRP A 71 -1.90 6.94 -7.65
N ASP A 72 -0.77 7.19 -6.98
CA ASP A 72 0.37 6.27 -6.93
C ASP A 72 -0.03 4.88 -6.43
N CYS A 73 -0.90 4.82 -5.41
CA CYS A 73 -1.39 3.55 -4.87
C CYS A 73 -2.24 2.79 -5.91
N LEU A 74 -3.23 3.47 -6.50
CA LEU A 74 -4.13 2.86 -7.49
C LEU A 74 -3.42 2.50 -8.80
N ARG A 75 -2.37 3.25 -9.16
CA ARG A 75 -1.55 3.00 -10.34
C ARG A 75 -0.90 1.62 -10.35
N GLY A 76 -0.45 1.14 -9.19
CA GLY A 76 0.11 -0.22 -9.05
C GLY A 76 -0.93 -1.33 -9.06
N ILE A 77 -2.21 -1.02 -8.89
CA ILE A 77 -3.31 -2.00 -8.93
C ILE A 77 -4.29 -1.74 -10.07
N LYS A 78 -3.89 -0.99 -11.11
CA LYS A 78 -4.78 -0.53 -12.19
C LYS A 78 -5.59 -1.68 -12.83
N GLN A 79 -4.97 -2.85 -13.00
CA GLN A 79 -5.58 -4.05 -13.57
C GLN A 79 -6.70 -4.67 -12.72
N PHE A 80 -6.84 -4.26 -11.47
CA PHE A 80 -7.90 -4.69 -10.55
C PHE A 80 -9.02 -3.65 -10.43
N LEU A 81 -8.85 -2.44 -10.97
CA LEU A 81 -9.90 -1.43 -10.99
C LEU A 81 -11.05 -1.90 -11.90
N GLY A 82 -12.28 -1.84 -11.41
CA GLY A 82 -13.46 -2.33 -12.14
C GLY A 82 -13.59 -3.84 -12.25
N THR A 83 -12.70 -4.63 -11.63
CA THR A 83 -12.81 -6.09 -11.66
C THR A 83 -14.02 -6.58 -10.87
N SER A 84 -14.70 -7.61 -11.37
CA SER A 84 -15.74 -8.33 -10.63
C SER A 84 -15.17 -9.44 -9.74
N LYS A 85 -13.89 -9.77 -9.89
CA LYS A 85 -13.22 -10.84 -9.14
C LYS A 85 -13.22 -10.53 -7.65
N LYS A 86 -13.46 -11.55 -6.83
CA LYS A 86 -13.25 -11.48 -5.39
C LYS A 86 -11.76 -11.58 -5.10
N LEU A 87 -11.20 -10.58 -4.43
CA LEU A 87 -9.76 -10.51 -4.11
C LEU A 87 -9.53 -10.48 -2.59
N VAL A 88 -8.60 -11.28 -2.11
CA VAL A 88 -8.05 -11.19 -0.76
C VAL A 88 -6.68 -10.53 -0.86
N VAL A 89 -6.55 -9.34 -0.29
CA VAL A 89 -5.36 -8.50 -0.41
C VAL A 89 -4.67 -8.39 0.94
N ILE A 90 -3.34 -8.37 0.95
CA ILE A 90 -2.55 -7.96 2.12
C ILE A 90 -1.69 -6.75 1.78
N ASP A 91 -1.67 -5.75 2.65
CA ASP A 91 -0.77 -4.60 2.58
C ASP A 91 0.29 -4.74 3.68
N ILE A 92 1.52 -5.03 3.29
CA ILE A 92 2.62 -5.38 4.18
C ILE A 92 3.45 -4.13 4.46
N GLY A 93 3.54 -3.74 5.72
CA GLY A 93 4.15 -2.48 6.11
C GLY A 93 3.25 -1.29 5.77
N THR A 94 1.93 -1.45 5.97
CA THR A 94 0.88 -0.50 5.56
C THR A 94 1.08 0.93 6.07
N GLY A 95 1.83 1.13 7.17
CA GLY A 95 2.15 2.45 7.68
C GLY A 95 0.91 3.22 8.13
N ALA A 96 0.52 4.23 7.36
CA ALA A 96 -0.68 5.03 7.61
C ALA A 96 -1.93 4.46 6.90
N GLY A 97 -1.84 3.24 6.34
CA GLY A 97 -2.93 2.59 5.61
C GLY A 97 -2.75 2.58 4.09
N PHE A 98 -1.52 2.74 3.57
CA PHE A 98 -1.29 2.89 2.13
C PHE A 98 -0.29 1.84 1.61
N PRO A 99 -0.59 1.17 0.48
CA PRO A 99 -1.72 1.38 -0.45
C PRO A 99 -3.05 0.68 -0.09
N GLY A 100 -3.16 0.01 1.06
CA GLY A 100 -4.27 -0.87 1.38
C GLY A 100 -5.65 -0.20 1.51
N ILE A 101 -5.77 0.95 2.19
CA ILE A 101 -7.05 1.66 2.34
C ILE A 101 -7.57 2.18 0.98
N PRO A 102 -6.77 2.87 0.14
CA PRO A 102 -7.22 3.23 -1.21
C PRO A 102 -7.68 2.02 -2.04
N THR A 103 -6.98 0.88 -1.92
CA THR A 103 -7.36 -0.36 -2.58
C THR A 103 -8.74 -0.85 -2.12
N ALA A 104 -8.98 -0.86 -0.80
CA ALA A 104 -10.24 -1.28 -0.22
C ALA A 104 -11.44 -0.41 -0.61
N ILE A 105 -11.21 0.91 -0.77
CA ILE A 105 -12.24 1.87 -1.21
C ILE A 105 -12.61 1.65 -2.68
N THR A 106 -11.66 1.24 -3.52
CA THR A 106 -11.81 1.27 -4.99
C THR A 106 -12.16 -0.06 -5.63
N VAL A 107 -11.66 -1.17 -5.09
CA VAL A 107 -11.87 -2.51 -5.65
C VAL A 107 -13.15 -3.11 -5.05
N ALA A 108 -14.21 -3.14 -5.86
CA ALA A 108 -15.60 -3.44 -5.43
C ALA A 108 -15.77 -4.72 -4.60
N ASN A 109 -15.00 -5.77 -4.89
CA ASN A 109 -15.12 -7.09 -4.25
C ASN A 109 -13.83 -7.54 -3.56
N CYS A 110 -13.13 -6.66 -2.84
CA CYS A 110 -11.94 -7.05 -2.09
C CYS A 110 -12.13 -7.07 -0.58
N THR A 111 -11.35 -7.91 0.10
CA THR A 111 -11.05 -7.79 1.53
C THR A 111 -9.57 -7.49 1.68
N VAL A 112 -9.20 -6.52 2.52
CA VAL A 112 -7.81 -6.10 2.70
C VAL A 112 -7.35 -6.32 4.14
N ASP A 113 -6.25 -7.05 4.31
CA ASP A 113 -5.54 -7.16 5.58
C ASP A 113 -4.39 -6.14 5.61
N LEU A 114 -4.42 -5.22 6.57
CA LEU A 114 -3.40 -4.19 6.76
C LEU A 114 -2.41 -4.65 7.84
N LEU A 115 -1.18 -4.96 7.44
CA LEU A 115 -0.13 -5.48 8.30
C LEU A 115 0.91 -4.40 8.60
N ASP A 116 1.17 -4.10 9.88
CA ASP A 116 2.33 -3.32 10.34
C ASP A 116 2.88 -3.91 11.63
N SER A 117 4.19 -3.75 11.86
CA SER A 117 4.81 -4.18 13.12
C SER A 117 4.58 -3.20 14.27
N THR A 118 4.04 -2.02 13.98
CA THR A 118 3.90 -0.91 14.93
C THR A 118 2.47 -0.81 15.44
N GLN A 119 2.22 -1.30 16.67
CA GLN A 119 0.87 -1.26 17.28
C GLN A 119 0.24 0.14 17.27
N LYS A 120 1.02 1.20 17.53
CA LYS A 120 0.52 2.59 17.51
C LYS A 120 -0.06 2.99 16.15
N LYS A 121 0.55 2.53 15.05
CA LYS A 121 0.05 2.80 13.69
C LYS A 121 -1.23 2.02 13.41
N ILE A 122 -1.26 0.74 13.82
CA ILE A 122 -2.47 -0.09 13.70
C ILE A 122 -3.65 0.51 14.47
N THR A 123 -3.43 0.95 15.72
CA THR A 123 -4.48 1.62 16.50
C THR A 123 -4.97 2.92 15.86
N PHE A 124 -4.10 3.66 15.18
CA PHE A 124 -4.52 4.83 14.40
C PHE A 124 -5.37 4.42 13.18
N ILE A 125 -4.96 3.39 12.46
CA ILE A 125 -5.71 2.85 11.32
C ILE A 125 -7.09 2.39 11.78
N GLU A 126 -7.21 1.62 12.85
CA GLU A 126 -8.49 1.13 13.38
C GLU A 126 -9.48 2.27 13.68
N LYS A 127 -9.00 3.38 14.26
CA LYS A 127 -9.81 4.59 14.45
C LYS A 127 -10.24 5.22 13.12
N THR A 128 -9.30 5.30 12.17
CA THR A 128 -9.57 5.83 10.81
C THR A 128 -10.61 4.99 10.08
N LEU A 129 -10.54 3.66 10.16
CA LEU A 129 -11.50 2.73 9.55
C LEU A 129 -12.90 2.87 10.16
N THR A 130 -12.98 3.07 11.47
CA THR A 130 -14.23 3.32 12.18
C THR A 130 -14.90 4.61 11.68
N GLU A 131 -14.13 5.69 11.53
CA GLU A 131 -14.59 6.99 11.03
C GLU A 131 -14.98 6.97 9.55
N LEU A 132 -14.34 6.12 8.74
CA LEU A 132 -14.65 5.94 7.32
C LEU A 132 -15.84 5.00 7.07
N ASN A 133 -16.26 4.24 8.09
CA ASN A 133 -17.26 3.17 7.98
C ASN A 133 -16.93 2.16 6.86
N VAL A 134 -15.64 1.79 6.77
CA VAL A 134 -15.13 0.81 5.79
C VAL A 134 -14.93 -0.52 6.50
N ASN A 135 -15.68 -1.53 6.07
CA ASN A 135 -15.86 -2.81 6.76
C ASN A 135 -15.23 -4.02 6.05
N ASN A 136 -14.64 -3.81 4.86
CA ASN A 136 -13.90 -4.83 4.13
C ASN A 136 -12.39 -4.85 4.46
N ILE A 137 -12.00 -4.27 5.60
CA ILE A 137 -10.60 -4.16 6.04
C ILE A 137 -10.43 -4.82 7.41
N ARG A 138 -9.32 -5.53 7.60
CA ARG A 138 -8.86 -6.02 8.90
C ARG A 138 -7.44 -5.54 9.16
N THR A 139 -7.10 -5.36 10.43
CA THR A 139 -5.75 -4.97 10.85
C THR A 139 -5.02 -6.16 11.46
N ILE A 140 -3.72 -6.24 11.21
CA ILE A 140 -2.82 -7.24 11.76
C ILE A 140 -1.60 -6.51 12.32
N THR A 141 -1.31 -6.71 13.61
CA THR A 141 -0.06 -6.23 14.20
C THR A 141 0.94 -7.38 14.23
N GLY A 142 2.05 -7.25 13.52
CA GLY A 142 3.06 -8.31 13.46
C GLY A 142 4.18 -8.05 12.44
N ARG A 143 5.15 -8.94 12.42
CA ARG A 143 6.25 -8.93 11.42
C ARG A 143 5.88 -9.80 10.22
N ALA A 144 6.21 -9.36 9.01
CA ALA A 144 5.92 -10.12 7.79
C ALA A 144 6.54 -11.53 7.83
N GLU A 145 7.72 -11.64 8.42
CA GLU A 145 8.44 -12.89 8.65
C GLU A 145 7.62 -13.88 9.50
N GLU A 146 6.96 -13.40 10.56
CA GLU A 146 6.15 -14.25 11.45
C GLU A 146 4.80 -14.59 10.80
N ILE A 147 4.13 -13.59 10.24
CA ILE A 147 2.83 -13.76 9.59
C ILE A 147 2.95 -14.71 8.38
N GLY A 148 4.03 -14.63 7.60
CA GLY A 148 4.30 -15.54 6.48
C GLY A 148 4.53 -17.01 6.87
N GLN A 149 4.82 -17.28 8.15
CA GLN A 149 4.93 -18.64 8.69
C GLN A 149 3.60 -19.16 9.29
N MET A 150 2.65 -18.27 9.58
CA MET A 150 1.36 -18.68 10.16
C MET A 150 0.48 -19.35 9.11
N ARG A 151 -0.01 -20.56 9.41
CA ARG A 151 -0.91 -21.34 8.53
C ARG A 151 -2.16 -20.57 8.09
N LEU A 152 -2.64 -19.64 8.92
CA LEU A 152 -3.81 -18.79 8.63
C LEU A 152 -3.56 -17.79 7.49
N HIS A 153 -2.31 -17.42 7.23
CA HIS A 153 -1.93 -16.35 6.29
C HIS A 153 -1.07 -16.87 5.13
N ARG A 154 -0.27 -17.91 5.37
CA ARG A 154 0.61 -18.51 4.37
C ARG A 154 -0.18 -18.98 3.15
N GLU A 155 0.20 -18.46 1.98
CA GLU A 155 -0.41 -18.74 0.68
C GLU A 155 -1.93 -18.54 0.65
N LYS A 156 -2.44 -17.47 1.27
CA LYS A 156 -3.88 -17.14 1.37
C LYS A 156 -4.31 -15.86 0.66
N TYR A 157 -3.39 -15.11 0.07
CA TYR A 157 -3.69 -13.83 -0.56
C TYR A 157 -3.62 -13.91 -2.09
N ASP A 158 -4.53 -13.23 -2.76
CA ASP A 158 -4.53 -13.06 -4.21
C ASP A 158 -3.57 -11.93 -4.62
N VAL A 159 -3.46 -10.89 -3.78
CA VAL A 159 -2.58 -9.75 -4.00
C VAL A 159 -1.83 -9.38 -2.73
N ALA A 160 -0.54 -9.07 -2.84
CA ALA A 160 0.29 -8.55 -1.76
C ALA A 160 0.86 -7.19 -2.19
N LEU A 161 0.61 -6.15 -1.42
CA LEU A 161 1.08 -4.80 -1.69
C LEU A 161 2.21 -4.46 -0.72
N ILE A 162 3.31 -3.90 -1.22
CA ILE A 162 4.44 -3.44 -0.40
C ILE A 162 4.90 -2.09 -0.92
N ARG A 163 4.91 -1.07 -0.04
CA ARG A 163 5.49 0.23 -0.34
C ARG A 163 6.48 0.68 0.73
N ALA A 164 7.69 1.05 0.31
CA ALA A 164 8.70 1.69 1.15
C ALA A 164 9.14 0.89 2.41
N VAL A 165 9.30 -0.44 2.30
CA VAL A 165 9.65 -1.30 3.44
C VAL A 165 11.12 -1.73 3.49
N ALA A 166 11.73 -2.11 2.37
CA ALA A 166 13.09 -2.67 2.33
C ALA A 166 13.69 -2.69 0.91
N ALA A 167 14.83 -3.36 0.74
CA ALA A 167 15.33 -3.78 -0.57
C ALA A 167 14.32 -4.71 -1.27
N VAL A 168 14.31 -4.73 -2.61
CA VAL A 168 13.27 -5.44 -3.37
C VAL A 168 13.28 -6.97 -3.15
N THR A 169 14.46 -7.58 -2.96
CA THR A 169 14.59 -9.02 -2.66
C THR A 169 14.00 -9.37 -1.29
N VAL A 170 14.14 -8.46 -0.32
CA VAL A 170 13.51 -8.58 1.00
C VAL A 170 11.99 -8.45 0.89
N CYS A 171 11.50 -7.51 0.09
CA CYS A 171 10.07 -7.37 -0.19
C CYS A 171 9.51 -8.64 -0.86
N ALA A 172 10.26 -9.27 -1.76
CA ALA A 172 9.87 -10.54 -2.38
C ALA A 172 9.74 -11.65 -1.32
N GLU A 173 10.69 -11.76 -0.39
CA GLU A 173 10.64 -12.73 0.71
C GLU A 173 9.48 -12.47 1.68
N TYR A 174 9.05 -11.22 1.85
CA TYR A 174 7.86 -10.91 2.64
C TYR A 174 6.56 -11.25 1.91
N ALA A 175 6.46 -10.96 0.61
CA ALA A 175 5.21 -11.11 -0.15
C ALA A 175 4.93 -12.54 -0.65
N LEU A 176 5.91 -13.19 -1.29
CA LEU A 176 5.69 -14.47 -1.98
C LEU A 176 5.18 -15.60 -1.06
N PRO A 177 5.63 -15.77 0.19
CA PRO A 177 5.09 -16.78 1.09
C PRO A 177 3.61 -16.58 1.45
N LEU A 178 3.09 -15.34 1.34
CA LEU A 178 1.70 -15.00 1.66
C LEU A 178 0.77 -15.21 0.46
N LEU A 179 1.30 -15.20 -0.76
CA LEU A 179 0.51 -15.33 -1.98
C LEU A 179 0.11 -16.77 -2.28
N LYS A 180 -1.17 -16.95 -2.65
CA LYS A 180 -1.68 -18.17 -3.29
C LYS A 180 -0.94 -18.42 -4.60
N GLN A 181 -1.03 -19.65 -5.11
CA GLN A 181 -0.68 -19.94 -6.49
C GLN A 181 -1.36 -18.95 -7.45
N ASN A 182 -0.59 -18.39 -8.39
CA ASN A 182 -0.97 -17.32 -9.31
C ASN A 182 -1.31 -15.96 -8.66
N GLY A 183 -1.10 -15.80 -7.35
CA GLY A 183 -1.20 -14.51 -6.67
C GLY A 183 -0.11 -13.54 -7.12
N LEU A 184 -0.35 -12.24 -6.93
CA LEU A 184 0.52 -11.17 -7.42
C LEU A 184 1.05 -10.30 -6.30
N ALA A 185 2.37 -10.10 -6.23
CA ALA A 185 2.96 -9.05 -5.42
C ALA A 185 3.09 -7.77 -6.27
N VAL A 186 2.74 -6.63 -5.70
CA VAL A 186 2.99 -5.30 -6.26
C VAL A 186 3.92 -4.55 -5.31
N ILE A 187 5.15 -4.30 -5.76
CA ILE A 187 6.15 -3.58 -4.98
C ILE A 187 6.34 -2.19 -5.59
N TYR A 188 6.06 -1.16 -4.81
CA TYR A 188 6.13 0.25 -5.22
C TYR A 188 7.53 0.81 -4.92
N ARG A 189 8.20 1.37 -5.94
CA ARG A 189 9.55 1.95 -5.84
C ARG A 189 9.60 3.34 -6.47
N GLY A 190 10.45 4.19 -5.91
CA GLY A 190 10.76 5.51 -6.46
C GLY A 190 11.77 5.47 -7.60
N THR A 191 12.67 4.49 -7.56
CA THR A 191 13.74 4.27 -8.53
C THR A 191 13.95 2.78 -8.69
N TRP A 192 14.36 2.38 -9.89
CA TRP A 192 14.76 1.02 -10.21
C TRP A 192 16.04 1.05 -11.02
N ALA A 193 17.02 0.24 -10.63
CA ALA A 193 18.27 0.11 -11.37
C ALA A 193 18.30 -1.25 -12.09
N PRO A 194 18.66 -1.32 -13.39
CA PRO A 194 18.71 -2.60 -14.12
C PRO A 194 19.57 -3.68 -13.45
N GLU A 195 20.58 -3.28 -12.68
CA GLU A 195 21.45 -4.19 -11.92
C GLU A 195 20.70 -4.94 -10.81
N GLU A 196 19.58 -4.41 -10.31
CA GLU A 196 18.71 -5.08 -9.34
C GLU A 196 17.99 -6.30 -9.94
N ASN A 197 17.88 -6.40 -11.28
CA ASN A 197 17.13 -7.47 -11.97
C ASN A 197 17.67 -8.86 -11.67
N LEU A 198 19.00 -9.04 -11.70
CA LEU A 198 19.61 -10.36 -11.53
C LEU A 198 19.42 -10.88 -10.10
N ALA A 199 19.67 -10.01 -9.10
CA ALA A 199 19.48 -10.36 -7.69
C ALA A 199 18.01 -10.64 -7.39
N LEU A 200 17.09 -9.81 -7.90
CA LEU A 200 15.66 -10.04 -7.76
C LEU A 200 15.24 -11.36 -8.42
N GLY A 201 15.71 -11.65 -9.63
CA GLY A 201 15.39 -12.87 -10.36
C GLY A 201 15.73 -14.13 -9.56
N ASN A 202 16.96 -14.21 -9.05
CA ASN A 202 17.42 -15.33 -8.23
C ASN A 202 16.59 -15.50 -6.95
N ALA A 203 16.35 -14.40 -6.23
CA ALA A 203 15.57 -14.43 -5.00
C ALA A 203 14.13 -14.87 -5.26
N VAL A 204 13.50 -14.35 -6.31
CA VAL A 204 12.11 -14.64 -6.67
C VAL A 204 11.95 -16.09 -7.11
N GLU A 205 12.88 -16.63 -7.90
CA GLU A 205 12.89 -18.05 -8.28
C GLU A 205 12.98 -18.95 -7.04
N GLU A 206 13.90 -18.66 -6.11
CA GLU A 206 14.05 -19.43 -4.88
C GLU A 206 12.79 -19.39 -3.98
N LEU A 207 12.03 -18.29 -4.05
CA LEU A 207 10.78 -18.10 -3.31
C LEU A 207 9.54 -18.65 -4.02
N GLY A 208 9.69 -19.26 -5.20
CA GLY A 208 8.62 -19.86 -5.98
C GLY A 208 7.81 -18.86 -6.83
N GLY A 209 8.41 -17.73 -7.18
CA GLY A 209 7.83 -16.71 -8.04
C GLY A 209 8.56 -16.53 -9.35
N VAL A 210 8.05 -15.62 -10.17
CA VAL A 210 8.73 -15.02 -11.33
C VAL A 210 8.50 -13.52 -11.35
N ILE A 211 9.43 -12.77 -11.93
CA ILE A 211 9.19 -11.36 -12.28
C ILE A 211 8.23 -11.37 -13.46
N GLU A 212 7.02 -10.88 -13.27
CA GLU A 212 6.02 -10.76 -14.33
C GLU A 212 6.24 -9.51 -15.16
N ASP A 213 6.48 -8.37 -14.49
CA ASP A 213 6.74 -7.10 -15.15
C ASP A 213 7.47 -6.14 -14.19
N ILE A 214 8.22 -5.20 -14.76
CA ILE A 214 8.82 -4.06 -14.07
C ILE A 214 8.42 -2.82 -14.85
N GLU A 215 7.37 -2.17 -14.36
CA GLU A 215 6.73 -1.07 -15.07
C GLU A 215 7.27 0.26 -14.57
N GLU A 216 7.96 1.00 -15.44
CA GLU A 216 8.27 2.41 -15.23
C GLU A 216 7.10 3.30 -15.64
N PHE A 217 6.83 4.34 -14.84
CA PHE A 217 5.85 5.36 -15.19
C PHE A 217 6.17 6.71 -14.56
N THR A 218 5.54 7.73 -15.12
CA THR A 218 5.65 9.11 -14.66
C THR A 218 4.36 9.52 -13.95
N THR A 219 4.49 10.15 -12.78
CA THR A 219 3.33 10.65 -12.03
C THR A 219 2.72 11.88 -12.74
N PRO A 220 1.39 12.06 -12.71
CA PRO A 220 0.70 12.98 -13.63
C PRO A 220 0.81 14.47 -13.27
N LEU A 221 1.17 14.82 -12.03
CA LEU A 221 1.29 16.22 -11.59
C LEU A 221 2.76 16.64 -11.52
N THR A 222 3.57 15.90 -10.77
CA THR A 222 4.96 16.25 -10.50
C THR A 222 5.93 15.70 -11.53
N ASN A 223 5.46 14.88 -12.47
CA ASN A 223 6.29 14.17 -13.45
C ASN A 223 7.44 13.37 -12.83
N SER A 224 7.20 12.83 -11.63
CA SER A 224 8.18 12.00 -10.95
C SER A 224 8.22 10.61 -11.58
N ILE A 225 9.41 10.04 -11.78
CA ILE A 225 9.55 8.64 -12.20
C ILE A 225 9.25 7.72 -11.00
N ARG A 226 8.51 6.65 -11.26
CA ARG A 226 8.15 5.59 -10.32
C ARG A 226 8.21 4.24 -11.03
N HIS A 227 8.33 3.19 -10.22
CA HIS A 227 8.31 1.81 -10.69
C HIS A 227 7.32 0.98 -9.88
N CYS A 228 6.59 0.11 -10.56
CA CYS A 228 5.87 -1.01 -9.94
C CYS A 228 6.50 -2.31 -10.42
N ILE A 229 6.99 -3.11 -9.47
CA ILE A 229 7.54 -4.44 -9.72
C ILE A 229 6.45 -5.46 -9.41
N TYR A 230 6.12 -6.25 -10.42
CA TYR A 230 5.07 -7.26 -10.37
C TYR A 230 5.68 -8.65 -10.27
N LEU A 231 5.44 -9.36 -9.17
CA LEU A 231 5.94 -10.71 -8.95
C LEU A 231 4.79 -11.70 -8.92
N ARG A 232 4.79 -12.68 -9.82
CA ARG A 232 3.76 -13.72 -9.87
C ARG A 232 4.22 -14.94 -9.09
N LYS A 233 3.36 -15.46 -8.21
CA LYS A 233 3.57 -16.74 -7.52
C LYS A 233 3.29 -17.90 -8.48
N VAL A 234 4.30 -18.70 -8.81
CA VAL A 234 4.21 -19.81 -9.80
C VAL A 234 4.47 -21.20 -9.23
N SER A 235 4.99 -21.31 -8.01
CA SER A 235 5.13 -22.57 -7.28
C SER A 235 5.10 -22.32 -5.78
N HIS A 236 4.93 -23.36 -4.97
CA HIS A 236 4.93 -23.21 -3.50
C HIS A 236 6.24 -22.62 -2.98
N THR A 237 6.13 -21.68 -2.05
CA THR A 237 7.32 -21.13 -1.39
C THR A 237 7.87 -22.16 -0.39
N PRO A 238 9.17 -22.50 -0.42
CA PRO A 238 9.77 -23.44 0.53
C PRO A 238 9.51 -23.07 1.99
N VAL A 239 9.34 -24.07 2.85
CA VAL A 239 8.94 -23.89 4.27
C VAL A 239 9.95 -23.03 5.07
N LYS A 240 11.24 -23.07 4.69
CA LYS A 240 12.28 -22.23 5.29
C LYS A 240 12.07 -20.73 5.10
N TYR A 241 11.19 -20.32 4.17
CA TYR A 241 10.87 -18.93 3.87
C TYR A 241 9.45 -18.56 4.32
N PRO A 242 9.24 -17.35 4.86
CA PRO A 242 10.27 -16.33 5.12
C PRO A 242 11.20 -16.77 6.26
N ARG A 243 12.46 -16.32 6.21
CA ARG A 243 13.43 -16.55 7.30
C ARG A 243 13.02 -15.77 8.55
N ALA A 244 13.67 -16.08 9.67
CA ALA A 244 13.39 -15.46 10.97
C ALA A 244 13.48 -13.91 10.92
N VAL A 245 12.75 -13.25 11.82
CA VAL A 245 12.64 -11.79 11.89
C VAL A 245 14.01 -11.12 11.80
N GLY A 246 14.14 -10.16 10.87
CA GLY A 246 15.36 -9.38 10.65
C GLY A 246 16.43 -10.07 9.79
N VAL A 247 16.39 -11.39 9.61
CA VAL A 247 17.34 -12.11 8.73
C VAL A 247 17.23 -11.64 7.28
N PRO A 248 16.03 -11.47 6.68
CA PRO A 248 15.90 -10.97 5.32
C PRO A 248 16.59 -9.63 5.11
N THR A 249 16.41 -8.69 6.04
CA THR A 249 17.05 -7.36 5.97
C THR A 249 18.57 -7.42 6.17
N GLN A 250 19.06 -8.24 7.11
CA GLN A 250 20.49 -8.34 7.41
C GLN A 250 21.27 -9.08 6.30
N ARG A 251 20.64 -10.09 5.70
CA ARG A 251 21.23 -10.94 4.67
C ARG A 251 20.18 -11.18 3.58
N PRO A 252 19.96 -10.19 2.70
CA PRO A 252 19.08 -10.36 1.55
C PRO A 252 19.49 -11.56 0.70
N LEU A 253 18.51 -12.19 0.06
CA LEU A 253 18.76 -13.21 -0.96
C LEU A 253 19.44 -12.57 -2.18
#